data_AF-X8H352-F1
#
_entry.id   AF-X8H352-F1
#
_cell.length_a   1.000
_cell.length_b   1.000
_cell.length_c   1.000
_cell.angle_alpha   90.00
_cell.angle_beta   90.00
_cell.angle_gamma   90.00
#
_symmetry.space_group_name_H-M   'P 1'
#
loop_
_entity.id
_entity.type
_entity.pdbx_description
1 polymer ?
#
loop_
_entity_poly.entity_id
_entity_poly.type
_entity_poly.pdbx_seq_one_letter_code
_entity_poly.pdbx_strand_id
1 'polypeptide(L)'
;MADIEDDNDYNGMLKIKRENVLKRLEDFEVIDAEKIQKLPVIAVAANPFDEGIEYWLGKLDEFKKISHIDSLQHATSDIVEKNGGVNSVLLETQKSIIKEILELKIPLATAKVEKLDKEYKNLDNVIKEMKEDLSNLKTKIELAKNYLKSFILELFTDLILQLEGTTIETFINFFERNIGSEGIVLNNKIENGFNKKVLEIENDICRLEKNFDNEIDNFEEFTQDNSLEKFKIGSEMIKNTNLGLTNASIIAIRDFLNLSIKFKPWQAVKIANIINKGIPIIGAILGIGFELWDSYSKKKKEEEFLKAKKQMKEDFEKQRKEYKELIENIEEFDKNVFKNYFKLGNNITKLSNELSEKVKKKERFENWREKVKAIDNNLKAIKVNEK
;
A
#
# COMPACT_ATOMS: atom_id res chain seq x y z
N MET A 1 45.95 48.80 30.72
CA MET A 1 45.37 49.02 29.39
C MET A 1 46.45 49.68 28.57
N ALA A 2 46.57 49.33 27.30
CA ALA A 2 47.53 49.99 26.42
C ALA A 2 46.89 51.27 25.88
N ASP A 3 47.67 52.33 25.76
CA ASP A 3 47.35 53.41 24.85
C ASP A 3 47.52 52.88 23.42
N ILE A 4 46.41 52.84 22.66
CA ILE A 4 46.38 52.30 21.30
C ILE A 4 46.78 53.33 20.25
N GLU A 5 46.89 54.61 20.65
CA GLU A 5 47.36 55.71 19.80
C GLU A 5 48.89 55.88 19.91
N ASP A 6 49.51 55.41 20.99
CA ASP A 6 50.97 55.34 21.15
C ASP A 6 51.51 53.95 20.77
N ASP A 7 52.17 53.88 19.61
CA ASP A 7 52.76 52.65 19.09
C ASP A 7 53.77 51.99 20.06
N ASN A 8 54.48 52.77 20.89
CA ASN A 8 55.46 52.19 21.82
C ASN A 8 54.77 51.49 23.00
N ASP A 9 53.74 52.13 23.57
CA ASP A 9 52.97 51.54 24.66
C ASP A 9 52.15 50.33 24.18
N TYR A 10 51.53 50.45 23.00
CA TYR A 10 50.84 49.35 22.33
C TYR A 10 51.75 48.14 22.13
N ASN A 11 52.93 48.32 21.52
CA ASN A 11 53.85 47.22 21.24
C ASN A 11 54.43 46.59 22.53
N GLY A 12 54.72 47.42 23.54
CA GLY A 12 55.17 46.94 24.86
C GLY A 12 54.13 46.06 25.53
N MET A 13 52.87 46.50 25.55
CA MET A 13 51.76 45.73 26.13
C MET A 13 51.39 44.49 25.31
N LEU A 14 51.43 44.56 23.97
CA LEU A 14 51.22 43.42 23.09
C LEU A 14 52.22 42.31 23.41
N LYS A 15 53.51 42.63 23.58
CA LYS A 15 54.54 41.64 23.92
C LYS A 15 54.22 40.91 25.23
N ILE A 16 53.91 41.67 26.28
CA ILE A 16 53.55 41.10 27.60
C ILE A 16 52.30 40.22 27.49
N LYS A 17 51.25 40.68 26.78
CA LYS A 17 50.01 39.92 26.62
C LYS A 17 50.21 38.68 25.78
N ARG A 18 51.01 38.75 24.72
CA ARG A 18 51.37 37.61 23.88
C ARG A 18 52.10 36.53 24.68
N GLU A 19 53.12 36.88 25.45
CA GLU A 19 53.85 35.94 26.31
C GLU A 19 52.91 35.26 27.32
N ASN A 20 52.01 36.03 27.93
CA ASN A 20 51.01 35.47 28.87
C ASN A 20 50.03 34.49 28.19
N VAL A 21 49.56 34.80 26.97
CA VAL A 21 48.66 33.91 26.22
C VAL A 21 49.39 32.62 25.84
N LEU A 22 50.61 32.73 25.29
CA LEU A 22 51.39 31.57 24.88
C LEU A 22 51.72 30.66 26.06
N LYS A 23 52.15 31.23 27.20
CA LYS A 23 52.42 30.47 28.42
C LYS A 23 51.18 29.73 28.93
N ARG A 24 50.00 30.37 28.90
CA ARG A 24 48.76 29.69 29.30
C ARG A 24 48.40 28.54 28.38
N LEU A 25 48.57 28.70 27.07
CA LEU A 25 48.33 27.60 26.11
C LEU A 25 49.28 26.42 26.34
N GLU A 26 50.53 26.70 26.75
CA GLU A 26 51.50 25.70 27.19
C GLU A 26 51.07 25.01 28.50
N ASP A 27 50.75 25.79 29.53
CA ASP A 27 50.33 25.29 30.85
C ASP A 27 49.07 24.41 30.78
N PHE A 28 48.19 24.63 29.79
CA PHE A 28 46.98 23.84 29.53
C PHE A 28 47.19 22.70 28.51
N GLU A 29 48.41 22.46 28.05
CA GLU A 29 48.76 21.39 27.11
C GLU A 29 47.93 21.42 25.80
N VAL A 30 47.53 22.63 25.35
CA VAL A 30 46.70 22.79 24.15
C VAL A 30 47.53 22.61 22.86
N ILE A 31 48.82 22.98 22.91
CA ILE A 31 49.74 22.95 21.76
C ILE A 31 51.14 22.53 22.23
N ASP A 32 51.85 21.74 21.41
CA ASP A 32 53.25 21.34 21.66
C ASP A 32 54.21 22.55 21.74
N ALA A 33 55.19 22.50 22.64
CA ALA A 33 56.20 23.55 22.84
C ALA A 33 56.93 23.97 21.54
N GLU A 34 57.16 23.04 20.61
CA GLU A 34 57.78 23.32 19.30
C GLU A 34 56.90 24.12 18.34
N LYS A 35 55.57 24.05 18.51
CA LYS A 35 54.58 24.73 17.66
C LYS A 35 54.11 26.06 18.27
N ILE A 36 54.21 26.21 19.60
CA ILE A 36 53.83 27.43 20.33
C ILE A 36 54.56 28.68 19.80
N GLN A 37 55.85 28.58 19.49
CA GLN A 37 56.62 29.71 18.95
C GLN A 37 56.17 30.16 17.55
N LYS A 38 55.49 29.28 16.80
CA LYS A 38 54.98 29.55 15.45
C LYS A 38 53.55 30.12 15.45
N LEU A 39 52.89 30.19 16.62
CA LEU A 39 51.52 30.67 16.73
C LEU A 39 51.45 32.19 16.50
N PRO A 40 50.67 32.67 15.51
CA PRO A 40 50.44 34.09 15.33
C PRO A 40 49.50 34.60 16.42
N VAL A 41 49.96 35.58 17.20
CA VAL A 41 49.18 36.26 18.24
C VAL A 41 49.23 37.75 17.97
N ILE A 42 48.05 38.36 17.89
CA ILE A 42 47.85 39.76 17.46
C ILE A 42 46.90 40.41 18.46
N ALA A 43 47.12 41.67 18.78
CA ALA A 43 46.17 42.48 19.51
C ALA A 43 45.42 43.38 18.53
N VAL A 44 44.12 43.52 18.73
CA VAL A 44 43.28 44.45 17.96
C VAL A 44 42.31 45.13 18.90
N ALA A 45 41.99 46.38 18.62
CA ALA A 45 40.90 47.11 19.25
C ALA A 45 39.73 47.16 18.27
N ALA A 46 38.81 46.19 18.36
CA ALA A 46 37.68 46.08 17.43
C ALA A 46 36.69 47.25 17.53
N ASN A 47 36.63 47.90 18.69
CA ASN A 47 35.85 49.11 18.94
C ASN A 47 36.68 50.08 19.81
N PRO A 48 37.61 50.84 19.22
CA PRO A 48 38.41 51.82 19.96
C PRO A 48 37.50 52.81 20.67
N PHE A 49 37.77 53.05 21.96
CA PHE A 49 37.03 53.99 22.84
C PHE A 49 35.52 53.75 22.96
N ASP A 50 35.03 52.57 22.55
CA ASP A 50 33.62 52.18 22.56
C ASP A 50 32.67 53.03 21.69
N GLU A 51 33.18 53.82 20.74
CA GLU A 51 32.41 54.75 19.89
C GLU A 51 31.39 54.09 18.94
N GLY A 52 31.60 52.81 18.61
CA GLY A 52 30.66 52.00 17.82
C GLY A 52 30.89 52.03 16.30
N ILE A 53 30.29 51.06 15.61
CA ILE A 53 30.58 50.78 14.20
C ILE A 53 30.13 51.90 13.25
N GLU A 54 29.00 52.56 13.53
CA GLU A 54 28.48 53.65 12.68
C GLU A 54 29.43 54.85 12.66
N TYR A 55 30.03 55.17 13.81
CA TYR A 55 31.05 56.21 13.93
C TYR A 55 32.32 55.85 13.16
N TRP A 56 32.84 54.63 13.34
CA TRP A 56 34.09 54.20 12.69
C TRP A 56 33.95 53.98 11.18
N LEU A 57 32.77 53.62 10.66
CA LEU A 57 32.52 53.54 9.22
C LEU A 57 32.65 54.91 8.52
N GLY A 58 32.39 56.01 9.23
CA GLY A 58 32.62 57.37 8.73
C GLY A 58 34.10 57.82 8.79
N LYS A 59 34.97 57.06 9.47
CA LYS A 59 36.36 57.42 9.78
C LYS A 59 37.32 56.24 9.61
N LEU A 60 37.24 55.56 8.48
CA LEU A 60 37.95 54.31 8.23
C LEU A 60 39.48 54.42 8.34
N ASP A 61 40.08 55.52 7.88
CA ASP A 61 41.54 55.70 7.93
C ASP A 61 42.05 55.87 9.37
N GLU A 62 41.31 56.60 10.19
CA GLU A 62 41.59 56.78 11.62
C GLU A 62 41.37 55.47 12.37
N PHE A 63 40.27 54.77 12.10
CA PHE A 63 39.98 53.45 12.66
C PHE A 63 41.10 52.45 12.37
N LYS A 64 41.55 52.33 11.11
CA LYS A 64 42.63 51.40 10.75
C LYS A 64 43.92 51.68 11.53
N LYS A 65 44.26 52.95 11.71
CA LYS A 65 45.46 53.37 12.44
C LYS A 65 45.44 52.96 13.91
N ILE A 66 44.32 53.13 14.60
CA ILE A 66 44.24 52.91 16.06
C ILE A 66 43.71 51.52 16.45
N SER A 67 42.96 50.85 15.57
CA SER A 67 42.40 49.52 15.83
C SER A 67 43.41 48.39 15.66
N HIS A 68 44.51 48.65 14.95
CA HIS A 68 45.49 47.65 14.51
C HIS A 68 44.87 46.51 13.69
N ILE A 69 43.68 46.71 13.11
CA ILE A 69 42.94 45.71 12.34
C ILE A 69 43.72 45.21 11.11
N ASP A 70 44.57 46.06 10.54
CA ASP A 70 45.45 45.70 9.43
C ASP A 70 46.41 44.57 9.83
N SER A 71 46.89 44.53 11.09
CA SER A 71 47.76 43.43 11.56
C SER A 71 47.04 42.09 11.54
N LEU A 72 45.74 42.07 11.88
CA LEU A 72 44.90 40.87 11.81
C LEU A 72 44.67 40.44 10.36
N GLN A 73 44.40 41.39 9.47
CA GLN A 73 44.23 41.12 8.05
C GLN A 73 45.49 40.52 7.44
N HIS A 74 46.67 41.10 7.72
CA HIS A 74 47.95 40.58 7.23
C HIS A 74 48.23 39.16 7.74
N ALA A 75 48.09 38.92 9.04
CA ALA A 75 48.34 37.58 9.57
C ALA A 75 47.35 36.53 9.03
N THR A 76 46.10 36.93 8.77
CA THR A 76 45.10 36.05 8.15
C THR A 76 45.52 35.73 6.71
N SER A 77 45.93 36.73 5.93
CA SER A 77 46.45 36.55 4.57
C SER A 77 47.71 35.66 4.58
N ASP A 78 48.65 35.89 5.49
CA ASP A 78 49.87 35.08 5.63
C ASP A 78 49.56 33.62 5.96
N ILE A 79 48.57 33.36 6.83
CA ILE A 79 48.12 32.00 7.13
C ILE A 79 47.54 31.36 5.87
N VAL A 80 46.71 32.08 5.13
CA VAL A 80 46.11 31.57 3.88
C VAL A 80 47.19 31.28 2.84
N GLU A 81 48.17 32.17 2.65
CA GLU A 81 49.29 31.99 1.73
C GLU A 81 50.20 30.83 2.14
N LYS A 82 50.58 30.74 3.42
CA LYS A 82 51.37 29.61 3.97
C LYS A 82 50.67 28.26 3.81
N ASN A 83 49.35 28.26 3.70
CA ASN A 83 48.55 27.06 3.43
C ASN A 83 48.26 26.86 1.93
N GLY A 84 48.99 27.52 1.03
CA GLY A 84 48.89 27.34 -0.43
C GLY A 84 47.85 28.25 -1.10
N GLY A 85 47.40 29.30 -0.42
CA GLY A 85 46.40 30.26 -0.90
C GLY A 85 44.95 29.81 -0.72
N VAL A 86 44.01 30.69 -1.07
CA VAL A 86 42.55 30.47 -0.92
C VAL A 86 42.08 29.15 -1.56
N ASN A 87 42.64 28.80 -2.73
CA ASN A 87 42.28 27.57 -3.45
C ASN A 87 42.68 26.30 -2.69
N SER A 88 43.81 26.32 -1.97
CA SER A 88 44.28 25.19 -1.17
C SER A 88 43.45 25.01 0.09
N VAL A 89 43.11 26.11 0.78
CA VAL A 89 42.20 26.10 1.93
C VAL A 89 40.80 25.59 1.53
N LEU A 90 40.29 26.02 0.37
CA LEU A 90 39.03 25.54 -0.17
C LEU A 90 39.09 24.04 -0.51
N LEU A 91 40.18 23.57 -1.11
CA LEU A 91 40.39 22.16 -1.44
C LEU A 91 40.46 21.28 -0.18
N GLU A 92 41.18 21.70 0.86
CA GLU A 92 41.24 20.99 2.14
C GLU A 92 39.87 20.96 2.84
N THR A 93 39.09 22.03 2.73
CA THR A 93 37.70 22.05 3.23
C THR A 93 36.83 21.04 2.48
N GLN A 94 36.93 20.99 1.15
CA GLN A 94 36.20 20.00 0.33
C GLN A 94 36.60 18.56 0.68
N LYS A 95 37.90 18.29 0.85
CA LYS A 95 38.40 16.98 1.30
C LYS A 95 37.87 16.62 2.68
N SER A 96 37.86 17.57 3.62
CA SER A 96 37.36 17.36 4.99
C SER A 96 35.88 16.98 5.00
N ILE A 97 35.03 17.73 4.29
CA ILE A 97 33.59 17.44 4.19
C ILE A 97 33.34 16.05 3.59
N ILE A 98 34.04 15.72 2.50
CA ILE A 98 33.85 14.43 1.81
C ILE A 98 34.36 13.27 2.65
N LYS A 99 35.49 13.45 3.35
CA LYS A 99 36.01 12.48 4.30
C LYS A 99 35.01 12.22 5.43
N GLU A 100 34.41 13.26 6.01
CA GLU A 100 33.38 13.09 7.05
C GLU A 100 32.16 12.33 6.50
N ILE A 101 31.69 12.66 5.30
CA ILE A 101 30.56 11.93 4.67
C ILE A 101 30.91 10.45 4.47
N LEU A 102 32.13 10.15 4.00
CA LEU A 102 32.59 8.78 3.72
C LEU A 102 32.85 7.95 4.97
N GLU A 103 33.46 8.53 5.99
CA GLU A 103 33.90 7.81 7.19
C GLU A 103 32.81 7.75 8.27
N LEU A 104 31.90 8.73 8.29
CA LEU A 104 30.86 8.82 9.33
C LEU A 104 29.46 8.49 8.80
N LYS A 105 29.00 9.20 7.75
CA LYS A 105 27.58 9.14 7.33
C LYS A 105 27.26 7.92 6.47
N ILE A 106 28.12 7.60 5.50
CA ILE A 106 27.93 6.45 4.61
C ILE A 106 27.87 5.12 5.38
N PRO A 107 28.78 4.81 6.32
CA PRO A 107 28.73 3.56 7.08
C PRO A 107 27.43 3.39 7.89
N LEU A 108 26.96 4.47 8.54
CA LEU A 108 25.69 4.47 9.26
C LEU A 108 24.50 4.19 8.34
N ALA A 109 24.47 4.83 7.17
CA ALA A 109 23.43 4.60 6.17
C ALA A 109 23.50 3.19 5.56
N THR A 110 24.71 2.69 5.27
CA THR A 110 24.93 1.33 4.75
C THR A 110 24.44 0.28 5.73
N ALA A 111 24.79 0.37 7.02
CA ALA A 111 24.32 -0.58 8.02
C ALA A 111 22.78 -0.63 8.10
N LYS A 112 22.11 0.53 8.01
CA LYS A 112 20.65 0.60 7.95
C LYS A 112 20.09 -0.05 6.67
N VAL A 113 20.69 0.24 5.52
CA VAL A 113 20.28 -0.33 4.22
C VAL A 113 20.47 -1.84 4.17
N GLU A 114 21.54 -2.38 4.76
CA GLU A 114 21.79 -3.82 4.83
C GLU A 114 20.74 -4.55 5.68
N LYS A 115 20.35 -3.96 6.81
CA LYS A 115 19.24 -4.48 7.63
C LYS A 115 17.94 -4.51 6.83
N LEU A 116 17.61 -3.40 6.17
CA LEU A 116 16.41 -3.28 5.33
C LEU A 116 16.42 -4.22 4.12
N ASP A 117 17.58 -4.50 3.54
CA ASP A 117 17.68 -5.41 2.39
C ASP A 117 17.24 -6.84 2.74
N LYS A 118 17.59 -7.31 3.94
CA LYS A 118 17.14 -8.61 4.42
C LYS A 118 15.62 -8.62 4.60
N GLU A 119 15.05 -7.56 5.18
CA GLU A 119 13.62 -7.43 5.37
C GLU A 119 12.86 -7.31 4.03
N TYR A 120 13.40 -6.56 3.05
CA TYR A 120 12.83 -6.48 1.70
C TYR A 120 12.80 -7.83 0.98
N LYS A 121 13.88 -8.62 1.08
CA LYS A 121 13.91 -9.98 0.50
C LYS A 121 12.89 -10.91 1.16
N ASN A 122 12.77 -10.84 2.47
CA ASN A 122 11.77 -11.61 3.21
C ASN A 122 10.35 -11.21 2.79
N LEU A 123 10.06 -9.91 2.72
CA LEU A 123 8.76 -9.41 2.28
C LEU A 123 8.47 -9.79 0.81
N ASP A 124 9.47 -9.76 -0.07
CA ASP A 124 9.32 -10.20 -1.46
C ASP A 124 8.93 -11.68 -1.55
N ASN A 125 9.52 -12.54 -0.71
CA ASN A 125 9.17 -13.95 -0.63
C ASN A 125 7.73 -14.14 -0.14
N VAL A 126 7.33 -13.46 0.93
CA VAL A 126 5.94 -13.47 1.42
C VAL A 126 4.98 -13.03 0.31
N ILE A 127 5.29 -11.94 -0.40
CA ILE A 127 4.46 -11.45 -1.52
C ILE A 127 4.38 -12.48 -2.67
N LYS A 128 5.45 -13.23 -2.93
CA LYS A 128 5.44 -14.28 -3.97
C LYS A 128 4.56 -15.46 -3.56
N GLU A 129 4.70 -15.95 -2.34
CA GLU A 129 3.86 -17.02 -1.78
C GLU A 129 2.38 -16.61 -1.79
N MET A 130 2.08 -15.38 -1.39
CA MET A 130 0.74 -14.78 -1.47
C MET A 130 0.15 -14.79 -2.88
N LYS A 131 0.96 -14.45 -3.89
CA LYS A 131 0.52 -14.46 -5.30
C LYS A 131 0.24 -15.89 -5.78
N GLU A 132 1.01 -16.86 -5.33
CA GLU A 132 0.78 -18.27 -5.63
C GLU A 132 -0.52 -18.77 -4.99
N ASP A 133 -0.75 -18.47 -3.72
CA ASP A 133 -2.00 -18.81 -3.03
C ASP A 133 -3.21 -18.13 -3.66
N LEU A 134 -3.08 -16.87 -4.09
CA LEU A 134 -4.12 -16.18 -4.83
C LEU A 134 -4.41 -16.86 -6.19
N SER A 135 -3.38 -17.36 -6.88
CA SER A 135 -3.56 -18.15 -8.10
C SER A 135 -4.28 -19.49 -7.83
N ASN A 136 -3.98 -20.13 -6.70
CA ASN A 136 -4.69 -21.33 -6.25
C ASN A 136 -6.17 -21.04 -5.96
N LEU A 137 -6.48 -19.91 -5.31
CA LEU A 137 -7.85 -19.44 -5.10
C LEU A 137 -8.58 -19.16 -6.43
N LYS A 138 -7.91 -18.57 -7.41
CA LYS A 138 -8.48 -18.38 -8.76
C LYS A 138 -8.93 -19.71 -9.36
N THR A 139 -8.11 -20.74 -9.21
CA THR A 139 -8.44 -22.09 -9.70
C THR A 139 -9.65 -22.66 -8.96
N LYS A 140 -9.74 -22.48 -7.63
CA LYS A 140 -10.91 -22.87 -6.84
C LYS A 140 -12.19 -22.14 -7.27
N ILE A 141 -12.10 -20.84 -7.59
CA ILE A 141 -13.21 -20.05 -8.14
C ILE A 141 -13.70 -20.67 -9.45
N GLU A 142 -12.80 -20.98 -10.38
CA GLU A 142 -13.18 -21.61 -11.65
C GLU A 142 -13.81 -23.01 -11.46
N LEU A 143 -13.28 -23.81 -10.52
CA LEU A 143 -13.87 -25.10 -10.18
C LEU A 143 -15.28 -24.94 -9.57
N ALA A 144 -15.49 -23.97 -8.69
CA ALA A 144 -16.81 -23.68 -8.14
C ALA A 144 -17.78 -23.20 -9.22
N LYS A 145 -17.35 -22.35 -10.16
CA LYS A 145 -18.17 -21.93 -11.31
C LYS A 145 -18.60 -23.13 -12.15
N ASN A 146 -17.68 -24.04 -12.44
CA ASN A 146 -18.00 -25.28 -13.16
C ASN A 146 -19.00 -26.15 -12.39
N TYR A 147 -18.83 -26.29 -11.07
CA TYR A 147 -19.80 -26.98 -10.22
C TYR A 147 -21.18 -26.31 -10.26
N LEU A 148 -21.25 -24.99 -10.11
CA LEU A 148 -22.53 -24.26 -10.11
C LEU A 148 -23.25 -24.36 -11.46
N LYS A 149 -22.51 -24.34 -12.57
CA LYS A 149 -23.07 -24.61 -13.90
C LYS A 149 -23.67 -26.01 -13.98
N SER A 150 -22.94 -27.05 -13.56
CA SER A 150 -23.47 -28.42 -13.55
C SER A 150 -24.69 -28.55 -12.62
N PHE A 151 -24.62 -27.97 -11.43
CA PHE A 151 -25.72 -27.95 -10.47
C PHE A 151 -27.00 -27.33 -11.04
N ILE A 152 -26.91 -26.18 -11.71
CA ILE A 152 -28.05 -25.53 -12.38
C ILE A 152 -28.56 -26.39 -13.53
N LEU A 153 -27.65 -26.93 -14.37
CA LEU A 153 -28.03 -27.76 -15.50
C LEU A 153 -28.79 -29.02 -15.04
N GLU A 154 -28.28 -29.72 -14.05
CA GLU A 154 -28.90 -30.90 -13.45
C GLU A 154 -30.24 -30.56 -12.81
N LEU A 155 -30.27 -29.51 -11.97
CA LEU A 155 -31.50 -29.07 -11.30
C LEU A 155 -32.63 -28.80 -12.28
N PHE A 156 -32.41 -27.97 -13.29
CA PHE A 156 -33.46 -27.63 -14.25
C PHE A 156 -33.80 -28.80 -15.19
N THR A 157 -32.84 -29.66 -15.52
CA THR A 157 -33.13 -30.88 -16.30
C THR A 157 -34.05 -31.81 -15.52
N ASP A 158 -33.79 -32.03 -14.24
CA ASP A 158 -34.65 -32.83 -13.36
C ASP A 158 -36.04 -32.22 -13.20
N LEU A 159 -36.14 -30.89 -13.09
CA LEU A 159 -37.42 -30.18 -13.02
C LEU A 159 -38.24 -30.38 -14.29
N ILE A 160 -37.61 -30.27 -15.47
CA ILE A 160 -38.26 -30.45 -16.77
C ILE A 160 -38.75 -31.89 -16.93
N LEU A 161 -37.91 -32.88 -16.63
CA LEU A 161 -38.29 -34.30 -16.73
C LEU A 161 -39.43 -34.66 -15.77
N GLN A 162 -39.38 -34.18 -14.54
CA GLN A 162 -40.46 -34.37 -13.57
C GLN A 162 -41.75 -33.68 -14.02
N LEU A 163 -41.67 -32.42 -14.50
CA LEU A 163 -42.80 -31.69 -15.03
C LEU A 163 -43.45 -32.45 -16.18
N GLU A 164 -42.66 -32.94 -17.14
CA GLU A 164 -43.15 -33.73 -18.28
C GLU A 164 -43.87 -35.01 -17.86
N GLY A 165 -43.44 -35.66 -16.77
CA GLY A 165 -44.09 -36.84 -16.21
C GLY A 165 -45.38 -36.58 -15.42
N THR A 166 -45.71 -35.32 -15.11
CA THR A 166 -46.91 -35.00 -14.29
C THR A 166 -48.22 -35.09 -15.07
N THR A 167 -49.27 -35.51 -14.36
CA THR A 167 -50.69 -35.38 -14.73
C THR A 167 -51.34 -34.23 -13.97
N ILE A 168 -52.57 -33.85 -14.31
CA ILE A 168 -53.33 -32.80 -13.60
C ILE A 168 -53.39 -33.08 -12.09
N GLU A 169 -53.57 -34.35 -11.71
CA GLU A 169 -53.70 -34.80 -10.33
C GLU A 169 -52.38 -34.78 -9.56
N THR A 170 -51.27 -35.09 -10.25
CA THR A 170 -49.94 -35.22 -9.63
C THR A 170 -49.12 -33.92 -9.70
N PHE A 171 -49.56 -32.95 -10.51
CA PHE A 171 -48.89 -31.66 -10.70
C PHE A 171 -48.71 -30.88 -9.40
N ILE A 172 -49.71 -30.88 -8.50
CA ILE A 172 -49.63 -30.19 -7.20
C ILE A 172 -48.46 -30.68 -6.35
N ASN A 173 -48.24 -32.00 -6.30
CA ASN A 173 -47.16 -32.60 -5.54
C ASN A 173 -45.80 -32.23 -6.14
N PHE A 174 -45.70 -32.20 -7.47
CA PHE A 174 -44.50 -31.71 -8.16
C PHE A 174 -44.25 -30.23 -7.83
N PHE A 175 -45.29 -29.39 -7.92
CA PHE A 175 -45.17 -27.96 -7.69
C PHE A 175 -44.74 -27.66 -6.26
N GLU A 176 -45.44 -28.18 -5.24
CA GLU A 176 -45.09 -27.95 -3.83
C GLU A 176 -43.69 -28.46 -3.48
N ARG A 177 -43.32 -29.66 -3.96
CA ARG A 177 -42.03 -30.27 -3.62
C ARG A 177 -40.84 -29.57 -4.26
N ASN A 178 -41.00 -29.04 -5.47
CA ASN A 178 -39.87 -28.56 -6.26
C ASN A 178 -39.84 -27.03 -6.41
N ILE A 179 -41.00 -26.39 -6.44
CA ILE A 179 -41.17 -24.95 -6.71
C ILE A 179 -41.61 -24.22 -5.44
N GLY A 180 -42.68 -24.71 -4.80
CA GLY A 180 -43.33 -24.08 -3.66
C GLY A 180 -44.08 -22.80 -4.05
N SER A 181 -45.00 -22.35 -3.20
CA SER A 181 -45.69 -21.08 -3.40
C SER A 181 -44.67 -19.93 -3.56
N GLU A 182 -44.91 -19.06 -4.54
CA GLU A 182 -44.02 -17.96 -4.92
C GLU A 182 -42.59 -18.39 -5.32
N GLY A 183 -42.35 -19.70 -5.52
CA GLY A 183 -41.05 -20.26 -5.89
C GLY A 183 -40.08 -20.44 -4.73
N ILE A 184 -40.56 -20.37 -3.48
CA ILE A 184 -39.70 -20.38 -2.29
C ILE A 184 -38.80 -21.62 -2.21
N VAL A 185 -39.27 -22.81 -2.61
CA VAL A 185 -38.50 -24.05 -2.54
C VAL A 185 -37.40 -24.05 -3.60
N LEU A 186 -37.72 -23.66 -4.84
CA LEU A 186 -36.74 -23.56 -5.91
C LEU A 186 -35.68 -22.51 -5.61
N ASN A 187 -36.10 -21.30 -5.21
CA ASN A 187 -35.18 -20.21 -4.87
C ASN A 187 -34.24 -20.63 -3.74
N ASN A 188 -34.76 -21.21 -2.65
CA ASN A 188 -33.93 -21.69 -1.54
C ASN A 188 -32.96 -22.79 -1.96
N LYS A 189 -33.37 -23.71 -2.84
CA LYS A 189 -32.48 -24.78 -3.34
C LYS A 189 -31.32 -24.19 -4.14
N ILE A 190 -31.60 -23.21 -5.00
CA ILE A 190 -30.58 -22.50 -5.78
C ILE A 190 -29.66 -21.69 -4.86
N GLU A 191 -30.22 -20.84 -4.00
CA GLU A 191 -29.48 -20.02 -3.04
C GLU A 191 -28.55 -20.88 -2.18
N ASN A 192 -29.04 -22.00 -1.64
CA ASN A 192 -28.23 -22.90 -0.83
C ASN A 192 -27.10 -23.57 -1.64
N GLY A 193 -27.36 -23.95 -2.89
CA GLY A 193 -26.34 -24.50 -3.79
C GLY A 193 -25.20 -23.52 -4.06
N PHE A 194 -25.54 -22.25 -4.31
CA PHE A 194 -24.57 -21.17 -4.50
C PHE A 194 -23.83 -20.83 -3.20
N ASN A 195 -24.57 -20.58 -2.12
CA ASN A 195 -24.01 -20.24 -0.81
C ASN A 195 -23.00 -21.28 -0.35
N LYS A 196 -23.29 -22.58 -0.50
CA LYS A 196 -22.38 -23.65 -0.10
C LYS A 196 -21.00 -23.54 -0.74
N LYS A 197 -20.92 -23.22 -2.04
CA LYS A 197 -19.65 -23.15 -2.77
C LYS A 197 -18.97 -21.79 -2.68
N VAL A 198 -19.72 -20.71 -2.69
CA VAL A 198 -19.14 -19.37 -2.53
C VAL A 198 -18.55 -19.21 -1.13
N LEU A 199 -19.26 -19.64 -0.08
CA LEU A 199 -18.77 -19.52 1.30
C LEU A 199 -17.51 -20.37 1.55
N GLU A 200 -17.36 -21.52 0.88
CA GLU A 200 -16.15 -22.33 0.93
C GLU A 200 -14.92 -21.53 0.44
N ILE A 201 -15.08 -20.82 -0.69
CA ILE A 201 -14.03 -19.98 -1.27
C ILE A 201 -13.80 -18.73 -0.42
N GLU A 202 -14.85 -18.06 0.05
CA GLU A 202 -14.73 -16.87 0.90
C GLU A 202 -14.01 -17.17 2.21
N ASN A 203 -14.20 -18.36 2.78
CA ASN A 203 -13.41 -18.84 3.91
C ASN A 203 -11.93 -18.96 3.59
N ASP A 204 -11.59 -19.52 2.41
CA ASP A 204 -10.20 -19.64 1.99
C ASP A 204 -9.57 -18.26 1.71
N ILE A 205 -10.32 -17.30 1.14
CA ILE A 205 -9.88 -15.91 0.95
C ILE A 205 -9.63 -15.25 2.30
N CYS A 206 -10.56 -15.36 3.25
CA CYS A 206 -10.43 -14.78 4.59
C CYS A 206 -9.22 -15.38 5.34
N ARG A 207 -8.98 -16.69 5.20
CA ARG A 207 -7.78 -17.33 5.77
C ARG A 207 -6.51 -16.79 5.14
N LEU A 208 -6.46 -16.64 3.82
CA LEU A 208 -5.30 -16.08 3.14
C LEU A 208 -5.04 -14.63 3.57
N GLU A 209 -6.07 -13.79 3.62
CA GLU A 209 -5.97 -12.40 4.08
C GLU A 209 -5.42 -12.33 5.52
N LYS A 210 -5.94 -13.13 6.45
CA LYS A 210 -5.43 -13.19 7.82
C LYS A 210 -3.99 -13.68 7.93
N ASN A 211 -3.64 -14.72 7.17
CA ASN A 211 -2.26 -15.20 7.12
C ASN A 211 -1.34 -14.08 6.61
N PHE A 212 -1.78 -13.33 5.61
CA PHE A 212 -1.00 -12.20 5.10
C PHE A 212 -0.81 -11.10 6.10
N ASP A 213 -1.90 -10.69 6.76
CA ASP A 213 -1.85 -9.64 7.76
C ASP A 213 -0.88 -10.02 8.87
N ASN A 214 -0.90 -11.27 9.33
CA ASN A 214 0.04 -11.79 10.33
C ASN A 214 1.50 -11.77 9.82
N GLU A 215 1.74 -12.16 8.57
CA GLU A 215 3.08 -12.12 7.99
C GLU A 215 3.57 -10.67 7.84
N ILE A 216 2.73 -9.74 7.42
CA ILE A 216 3.07 -8.31 7.31
C ILE A 216 3.34 -7.72 8.70
N ASP A 217 2.58 -8.08 9.73
CA ASP A 217 2.74 -7.55 11.09
C ASP A 217 4.14 -7.85 11.67
N ASN A 218 4.77 -8.95 11.23
CA ASN A 218 6.14 -9.30 11.61
C ASN A 218 7.20 -8.31 11.08
N PHE A 219 6.84 -7.40 10.18
CA PHE A 219 7.72 -6.37 9.63
C PHE A 219 7.51 -5.01 10.30
N GLU A 220 7.85 -4.89 11.59
CA GLU A 220 7.63 -3.69 12.41
C GLU A 220 8.13 -2.38 11.75
N GLU A 221 9.30 -2.43 11.08
CA GLU A 221 9.90 -1.28 10.40
C GLU A 221 9.06 -0.80 9.19
N PHE A 222 8.16 -1.64 8.68
CA PHE A 222 7.26 -1.33 7.56
C PHE A 222 5.82 -1.01 7.99
N THR A 223 5.42 -1.37 9.21
CA THR A 223 4.02 -1.26 9.66
C THR A 223 3.78 -0.11 10.63
N GLN A 224 4.79 0.28 11.42
CA GLN A 224 4.66 1.35 12.42
C GLN A 224 4.42 2.73 11.79
N ASP A 225 3.43 3.45 12.32
CA ASP A 225 2.99 4.76 11.80
C ASP A 225 4.09 5.84 11.84
N ASN A 226 5.05 5.72 12.76
CA ASN A 226 6.18 6.63 12.93
C ASN A 226 7.45 6.21 12.16
N SER A 227 7.42 5.07 11.44
CA SER A 227 8.57 4.60 10.68
C SER A 227 8.74 5.38 9.38
N LEU A 228 9.99 5.79 9.11
CA LEU A 228 10.37 6.36 7.81
C LEU A 228 10.27 5.34 6.67
N GLU A 229 10.32 4.05 7.00
CA GLU A 229 10.25 2.96 6.02
C GLU A 229 8.85 2.37 5.83
N LYS A 230 7.86 2.97 6.49
CA LYS A 230 6.46 2.56 6.45
C LYS A 230 5.94 2.31 5.02
N PHE A 231 5.26 1.18 4.87
CA PHE A 231 4.46 0.84 3.71
C PHE A 231 3.03 1.28 3.95
N LYS A 232 2.50 2.12 3.05
CA LYS A 232 1.17 2.70 3.22
C LYS A 232 0.13 1.60 3.20
N ILE A 233 0.19 0.75 2.18
CA ILE A 233 -0.76 -0.33 1.97
C ILE A 233 -0.58 -1.47 2.98
N GLY A 234 0.66 -1.76 3.41
CA GLY A 234 0.91 -2.72 4.51
C GLY A 234 0.20 -2.30 5.81
N SER A 235 0.30 -1.02 6.17
CA SER A 235 -0.37 -0.50 7.38
C SER A 235 -1.91 -0.44 7.26
N GLU A 236 -2.44 -0.25 6.06
CA GLU A 236 -3.90 -0.26 5.82
C GLU A 236 -4.48 -1.68 5.89
N MET A 237 -3.71 -2.71 5.52
CA MET A 237 -4.14 -4.11 5.61
C MET A 237 -4.27 -4.56 7.07
N ILE A 238 -3.25 -4.34 7.89
CA ILE A 238 -3.26 -4.68 9.33
C ILE A 238 -4.43 -4.03 10.08
N LYS A 239 -4.75 -2.77 9.77
CA LYS A 239 -5.86 -2.04 10.41
C LYS A 239 -7.24 -2.60 10.06
N ASN A 240 -7.35 -3.44 9.03
CA ASN A 240 -8.61 -4.00 8.52
C ASN A 240 -8.82 -5.49 8.86
N THR A 241 -8.00 -6.07 9.74
CA THR A 241 -8.01 -7.49 10.20
C THR A 241 -9.33 -8.00 10.81
N ASN A 242 -10.34 -7.15 10.99
CA ASN A 242 -11.67 -7.51 11.51
C ASN A 242 -12.62 -8.15 10.46
N LEU A 243 -12.11 -8.60 9.31
CA LEU A 243 -12.93 -9.24 8.28
C LEU A 243 -13.22 -10.70 8.64
N GLY A 244 -14.25 -10.93 9.46
CA GLY A 244 -14.96 -12.22 9.49
C GLY A 244 -15.75 -12.43 8.19
N LEU A 245 -16.27 -13.65 7.98
CA LEU A 245 -17.30 -13.90 6.96
C LEU A 245 -18.43 -12.88 7.16
N THR A 246 -18.54 -11.89 6.27
CA THR A 246 -19.58 -10.87 6.37
C THR A 246 -20.84 -11.36 5.67
N ASN A 247 -22.01 -10.91 6.13
CA ASN A 247 -23.27 -11.08 5.40
C ASN A 247 -23.20 -10.56 3.95
N ALA A 248 -22.16 -9.79 3.57
CA ALA A 248 -21.99 -9.24 2.24
C ALA A 248 -21.91 -10.31 1.15
N SER A 249 -21.25 -11.45 1.36
CA SER A 249 -21.15 -12.49 0.33
C SER A 249 -22.50 -13.19 0.11
N ILE A 250 -23.27 -13.42 1.19
CA ILE A 250 -24.64 -13.94 1.12
C ILE A 250 -25.58 -12.93 0.43
N ILE A 251 -25.47 -11.64 0.79
CA ILE A 251 -26.22 -10.57 0.14
C ILE A 251 -25.86 -10.46 -1.34
N ALA A 252 -24.58 -10.55 -1.69
CA ALA A 252 -24.12 -10.49 -3.07
C ALA A 252 -24.67 -11.65 -3.90
N ILE A 253 -24.70 -12.88 -3.36
CA ILE A 253 -25.34 -14.03 -4.01
C ILE A 253 -26.83 -13.78 -4.18
N ARG A 254 -27.53 -13.35 -3.11
CA ARG A 254 -28.98 -13.10 -3.17
C ARG A 254 -29.31 -12.04 -4.21
N ASP A 255 -28.61 -10.91 -4.18
CA ASP A 255 -28.83 -9.80 -5.10
C ASP A 255 -28.45 -10.21 -6.54
N PHE A 256 -27.39 -11.02 -6.72
CA PHE A 256 -27.01 -11.63 -8.01
C PHE A 256 -28.11 -12.56 -8.55
N LEU A 257 -28.65 -13.47 -7.74
CA LEU A 257 -29.73 -14.37 -8.13
C LEU A 257 -31.04 -13.58 -8.39
N ASN A 258 -31.23 -12.44 -7.74
CA ASN A 258 -32.37 -11.58 -8.02
C ASN A 258 -32.23 -10.84 -9.37
N LEU A 259 -31.00 -10.48 -9.77
CA LEU A 259 -30.72 -9.93 -11.10
C LEU A 259 -30.97 -10.96 -12.21
N SER A 260 -30.65 -12.23 -11.96
CA SER A 260 -30.81 -13.31 -12.94
C SER A 260 -32.27 -13.66 -13.20
N ILE A 261 -33.12 -13.70 -12.17
CA ILE A 261 -34.50 -14.16 -12.31
C ILE A 261 -35.48 -12.98 -12.43
N LYS A 262 -35.57 -12.38 -13.63
CA LYS A 262 -36.53 -11.27 -13.88
C LYS A 262 -37.96 -11.73 -14.16
N PHE A 263 -38.17 -12.96 -14.66
CA PHE A 263 -39.49 -13.51 -14.96
C PHE A 263 -39.72 -14.83 -14.21
N LYS A 264 -40.72 -14.85 -13.31
CA LYS A 264 -41.11 -16.00 -12.49
C LYS A 264 -42.60 -16.30 -12.68
N PRO A 265 -42.98 -17.16 -13.63
CA PRO A 265 -44.39 -17.49 -13.92
C PRO A 265 -45.16 -18.02 -12.71
N TRP A 266 -44.45 -18.60 -11.74
CA TRP A 266 -44.99 -19.10 -10.47
C TRP A 266 -45.19 -18.03 -9.37
N GLN A 267 -44.72 -16.79 -9.54
CA GLN A 267 -44.92 -15.72 -8.56
C GLN A 267 -46.38 -15.28 -8.41
N ALA A 268 -47.19 -15.42 -9.47
CA ALA A 268 -48.62 -15.12 -9.41
C ALA A 268 -49.45 -16.22 -8.74
N VAL A 269 -48.83 -17.36 -8.41
CA VAL A 269 -49.51 -18.51 -7.80
C VAL A 269 -49.63 -18.26 -6.29
N LYS A 270 -50.66 -17.51 -5.89
CA LYS A 270 -51.10 -17.46 -4.49
C LYS A 270 -51.82 -18.76 -4.14
N ILE A 271 -51.11 -19.66 -3.45
CA ILE A 271 -51.68 -20.89 -2.91
C ILE A 271 -52.30 -20.55 -1.55
N ALA A 272 -53.47 -19.89 -1.58
CA ALA A 272 -54.24 -19.67 -0.35
C ALA A 272 -54.84 -21.02 0.10
N ASN A 273 -54.39 -21.58 1.23
CA ASN A 273 -54.94 -22.66 2.10
C ASN A 273 -55.90 -23.75 1.53
N ILE A 274 -56.04 -23.94 0.21
CA ILE A 274 -56.94 -24.88 -0.45
C ILE A 274 -56.07 -26.03 -0.95
N ILE A 275 -55.70 -26.92 -0.03
CA ILE A 275 -54.69 -27.96 -0.25
C ILE A 275 -55.18 -29.13 -1.12
N ASN A 276 -56.46 -29.20 -1.52
CA ASN A 276 -57.03 -30.48 -1.97
C ASN A 276 -57.15 -30.74 -3.47
N LYS A 277 -56.83 -29.81 -4.39
CA LYS A 277 -56.91 -30.09 -5.85
C LYS A 277 -55.87 -29.26 -6.59
N GLY A 278 -54.95 -29.85 -7.37
CA GLY A 278 -53.92 -29.12 -8.17
C GLY A 278 -54.43 -28.19 -9.28
N ILE A 279 -55.75 -28.05 -9.36
CA ILE A 279 -56.55 -27.31 -10.32
C ILE A 279 -56.32 -25.78 -10.29
N PRO A 280 -56.24 -25.09 -9.12
CA PRO A 280 -56.06 -23.64 -9.05
C PRO A 280 -54.69 -23.16 -9.56
N ILE A 281 -53.65 -23.99 -9.44
CA ILE A 281 -52.29 -23.62 -9.86
C ILE A 281 -52.17 -23.59 -11.38
N ILE A 282 -52.77 -24.58 -12.06
CA ILE A 282 -52.79 -24.63 -13.54
C ILE A 282 -53.54 -23.43 -14.10
N GLY A 283 -54.68 -23.09 -13.50
CA GLY A 283 -55.43 -21.88 -13.85
C GLY A 283 -54.60 -20.62 -13.69
N ALA A 284 -53.91 -20.45 -12.55
CA ALA A 284 -53.05 -19.28 -12.31
C ALA A 284 -51.88 -19.15 -13.31
N ILE A 285 -51.23 -20.26 -13.67
CA ILE A 285 -50.15 -20.28 -14.67
C ILE A 285 -50.64 -19.81 -16.05
N LEU A 286 -51.91 -20.09 -16.37
CA LEU A 286 -52.54 -19.71 -17.63
C LEU A 286 -53.30 -18.37 -17.56
N GLY A 287 -53.33 -17.71 -16.40
CA GLY A 287 -54.13 -16.51 -16.17
C GLY A 287 -55.66 -16.75 -16.15
N ILE A 288 -56.09 -17.99 -15.93
CA ILE A 288 -57.50 -18.41 -15.86
C ILE A 288 -57.97 -18.37 -14.41
N GLY A 289 -59.06 -17.65 -14.13
CA GLY A 289 -59.67 -17.58 -12.81
C GLY A 289 -60.24 -18.92 -12.32
N PHE A 290 -60.21 -19.14 -11.00
CA PHE A 290 -60.66 -20.36 -10.34
C PHE A 290 -62.09 -20.79 -10.76
N GLU A 291 -63.02 -19.83 -10.82
CA GLU A 291 -64.43 -20.06 -11.19
C GLU A 291 -64.60 -20.55 -12.63
N LEU A 292 -63.71 -20.15 -13.54
CA LEU A 292 -63.79 -20.55 -14.94
C LEU A 292 -63.22 -21.95 -15.17
N TRP A 293 -62.27 -22.40 -14.34
CA TRP A 293 -61.65 -23.70 -14.55
C TRP A 293 -62.61 -24.86 -14.31
N ASP A 294 -63.43 -24.80 -13.24
CA ASP A 294 -64.37 -25.88 -12.93
C ASP A 294 -65.43 -26.08 -14.02
N SER A 295 -65.78 -25.00 -14.75
CA SER A 295 -66.70 -25.02 -15.89
C SER A 295 -66.17 -25.69 -17.16
N TYR A 296 -64.87 -25.98 -17.25
CA TYR A 296 -64.27 -26.59 -18.44
C TYR A 296 -64.55 -28.10 -18.55
N SER A 297 -64.78 -28.58 -19.79
CA SER A 297 -64.86 -30.00 -20.09
C SER A 297 -63.53 -30.70 -19.83
N LYS A 298 -63.55 -32.03 -19.60
CA LYS A 298 -62.33 -32.81 -19.31
C LYS A 298 -61.25 -32.62 -20.39
N LYS A 299 -61.64 -32.67 -21.67
CA LYS A 299 -60.75 -32.45 -22.80
C LYS A 299 -60.13 -31.04 -22.79
N LYS A 300 -60.92 -30.00 -22.48
CA LYS A 300 -60.43 -28.62 -22.40
C LYS A 300 -59.47 -28.43 -21.22
N LYS A 301 -59.72 -29.07 -20.08
CA LYS A 301 -58.79 -29.08 -18.92
C LYS A 301 -57.45 -29.75 -19.27
N GLU A 302 -57.47 -30.85 -20.00
CA GLU A 302 -56.27 -31.53 -20.49
C GLU A 302 -55.47 -30.66 -21.47
N GLU A 303 -56.15 -30.02 -22.44
CA GLU A 303 -55.51 -29.11 -23.40
C GLU A 303 -54.84 -27.91 -22.71
N GLU A 304 -55.54 -27.27 -21.78
CA GLU A 304 -55.00 -26.15 -21.00
C GLU A 304 -53.84 -26.59 -20.10
N PHE A 305 -53.94 -27.75 -19.44
CA PHE A 305 -52.83 -28.30 -18.65
C PHE A 305 -51.58 -28.55 -19.50
N LEU A 306 -51.73 -29.09 -20.71
CA LEU A 306 -50.60 -29.28 -21.63
C LEU A 306 -49.97 -27.95 -22.05
N LYS A 307 -50.77 -26.90 -22.26
CA LYS A 307 -50.25 -25.54 -22.50
C LYS A 307 -49.47 -25.02 -21.29
N ALA A 308 -50.00 -25.18 -20.07
CA ALA A 308 -49.33 -24.74 -18.85
C ALA A 308 -47.99 -25.46 -18.64
N LYS A 309 -47.96 -26.78 -18.86
CA LYS A 309 -46.72 -27.57 -18.83
C LYS A 309 -45.71 -27.09 -19.87
N LYS A 310 -46.16 -26.81 -21.09
CA LYS A 310 -45.29 -26.31 -22.16
C LYS A 310 -44.69 -24.96 -21.78
N GLN A 311 -45.51 -24.02 -21.30
CA GLN A 311 -45.06 -22.71 -20.86
C GLN A 311 -44.04 -22.83 -19.72
N MET A 312 -44.36 -23.60 -18.67
CA MET A 312 -43.46 -23.80 -17.54
C MET A 312 -42.15 -24.48 -17.92
N LYS A 313 -42.18 -25.41 -18.89
CA LYS A 313 -40.96 -26.00 -19.48
C LYS A 313 -40.12 -24.95 -20.19
N GLU A 314 -40.73 -24.11 -21.02
CA GLU A 314 -40.03 -23.02 -21.72
C GLU A 314 -39.40 -22.03 -20.73
N ASP A 315 -40.08 -21.74 -19.63
CA ASP A 315 -39.56 -20.87 -18.56
C ASP A 315 -38.39 -21.52 -17.80
N PHE A 316 -38.45 -22.82 -17.52
CA PHE A 316 -37.31 -23.56 -16.95
C PHE A 316 -36.12 -23.61 -17.91
N GLU A 317 -36.37 -23.81 -19.19
CA GLU A 317 -35.35 -23.78 -20.25
C GLU A 317 -34.66 -22.43 -20.32
N LYS A 318 -35.45 -21.35 -20.29
CA LYS A 318 -34.97 -19.97 -20.27
C LYS A 318 -34.12 -19.70 -19.03
N GLN A 319 -34.61 -20.02 -17.83
CA GLN A 319 -33.86 -19.79 -16.60
C GLN A 319 -32.56 -20.60 -16.54
N ARG A 320 -32.59 -21.87 -16.98
CA ARG A 320 -31.39 -22.71 -17.09
C ARG A 320 -30.31 -22.04 -17.94
N LYS A 321 -30.70 -21.42 -19.05
CA LYS A 321 -29.78 -20.68 -19.92
C LYS A 321 -29.29 -19.38 -19.27
N GLU A 322 -30.18 -18.58 -18.70
CA GLU A 322 -29.86 -17.30 -18.04
C GLU A 322 -28.86 -17.50 -16.89
N TYR A 323 -29.08 -18.50 -16.03
CA TYR A 323 -28.13 -18.83 -14.96
C TYR A 323 -26.77 -19.25 -15.49
N LYS A 324 -26.74 -20.09 -16.54
CA LYS A 324 -25.48 -20.53 -17.13
C LYS A 324 -24.67 -19.35 -17.66
N GLU A 325 -25.30 -18.47 -18.44
CA GLU A 325 -24.65 -17.28 -19.02
C GLU A 325 -24.13 -16.33 -17.93
N LEU A 326 -24.90 -16.16 -16.85
CA LEU A 326 -24.51 -15.29 -15.75
C LEU A 326 -23.34 -15.84 -14.93
N ILE A 327 -23.29 -17.15 -14.66
CA ILE A 327 -22.15 -17.77 -13.96
C ILE A 327 -20.86 -17.67 -14.81
N GLU A 328 -20.99 -17.64 -16.13
CA GLU A 328 -19.85 -17.48 -17.05
C GLU A 328 -19.36 -16.02 -17.15
N ASN A 329 -20.16 -15.05 -16.72
CA ASN A 329 -19.84 -13.63 -16.80
C ASN A 329 -18.87 -13.19 -15.68
N ILE A 330 -17.59 -13.02 -16.02
CA ILE A 330 -16.53 -12.58 -15.09
C ILE A 330 -16.81 -11.18 -14.49
N GLU A 331 -17.30 -10.24 -15.31
CA GLU A 331 -17.55 -8.87 -14.86
C GLU A 331 -18.68 -8.80 -13.83
N GLU A 332 -19.69 -9.65 -13.98
CA GLU A 332 -20.94 -9.58 -13.20
C GLU A 332 -21.00 -10.60 -12.07
N PHE A 333 -20.53 -11.84 -12.29
CA PHE A 333 -20.48 -12.85 -11.24
C PHE A 333 -19.23 -12.70 -10.40
N ASP A 334 -18.04 -12.80 -11.02
CA ASP A 334 -16.79 -12.91 -10.24
C ASP A 334 -16.54 -11.65 -9.39
N LYS A 335 -16.67 -10.45 -9.99
CA LYS A 335 -16.39 -9.19 -9.27
C LYS A 335 -17.39 -8.89 -8.15
N ASN A 336 -18.65 -9.31 -8.30
CA ASN A 336 -19.69 -9.05 -7.30
C ASN A 336 -19.67 -10.10 -6.18
N VAL A 337 -19.58 -11.38 -6.56
CA VAL A 337 -19.64 -12.50 -5.62
C VAL A 337 -18.31 -12.71 -4.90
N PHE A 338 -17.18 -12.60 -5.61
CA PHE A 338 -15.83 -12.78 -5.05
C PHE A 338 -15.08 -11.45 -4.93
N LYS A 339 -15.77 -10.38 -4.54
CA LYS A 339 -15.20 -9.03 -4.40
C LYS A 339 -13.94 -9.01 -3.51
N ASN A 340 -13.93 -9.81 -2.45
CA ASN A 340 -12.82 -9.88 -1.49
C ASN A 340 -11.56 -10.45 -2.15
N TYR A 341 -11.68 -11.44 -3.03
CA TYR A 341 -10.56 -11.96 -3.83
C TYR A 341 -9.89 -10.85 -4.65
N PHE A 342 -10.67 -10.05 -5.36
CA PHE A 342 -10.12 -8.94 -6.17
C PHE A 342 -9.52 -7.83 -5.31
N LYS A 343 -10.12 -7.53 -4.16
CA LYS A 343 -9.58 -6.58 -3.20
C LYS A 343 -8.21 -7.04 -2.68
N LEU A 344 -8.11 -8.30 -2.27
CA LEU A 344 -6.86 -8.90 -1.79
C LEU A 344 -5.78 -8.89 -2.88
N GLY A 345 -6.12 -9.26 -4.12
CA GLY A 345 -5.21 -9.18 -5.26
C GLY A 345 -4.67 -7.78 -5.51
N ASN A 346 -5.55 -6.76 -5.51
CA ASN A 346 -5.15 -5.36 -5.66
C ASN A 346 -4.22 -4.90 -4.53
N ASN A 347 -4.49 -5.32 -3.30
CA ASN A 347 -3.69 -5.03 -2.13
C ASN A 347 -2.27 -5.63 -2.26
N ILE A 348 -2.16 -6.91 -2.63
CA ILE A 348 -0.88 -7.58 -2.90
C ILE A 348 -0.10 -6.87 -4.01
N THR A 349 -0.77 -6.47 -5.11
CA THR A 349 -0.12 -5.74 -6.21
C THR A 349 0.42 -4.39 -5.75
N LYS A 350 -0.37 -3.61 -4.99
CA LYS A 350 0.09 -2.32 -4.49
C LYS A 350 1.28 -2.45 -3.55
N LEU A 351 1.26 -3.44 -2.64
CA LEU A 351 2.39 -3.70 -1.75
C LEU A 351 3.65 -4.10 -2.53
N SER A 352 3.50 -4.96 -3.54
CA SER A 352 4.59 -5.33 -4.46
C SER A 352 5.20 -4.12 -5.18
N ASN A 353 4.37 -3.13 -5.56
CA ASN A 353 4.85 -1.90 -6.18
C ASN A 353 5.58 -0.99 -5.18
N GLU A 354 5.06 -0.84 -3.96
CA GLU A 354 5.75 -0.10 -2.89
C GLU A 354 7.13 -0.70 -2.61
N LEU A 355 7.22 -2.03 -2.55
CA LEU A 355 8.49 -2.75 -2.35
C LEU A 355 9.47 -2.47 -3.49
N SER A 356 9.01 -2.53 -4.74
CA SER A 356 9.84 -2.21 -5.91
C SER A 356 10.41 -0.79 -5.83
N GLU A 357 9.62 0.20 -5.41
CA GLU A 357 10.09 1.58 -5.25
C GLU A 357 11.13 1.72 -4.12
N LYS A 358 11.00 0.96 -3.03
CA LYS A 358 12.00 0.90 -1.95
C LYS A 358 13.31 0.26 -2.43
N VAL A 359 13.24 -0.81 -3.20
CA VAL A 359 14.41 -1.44 -3.82
C VAL A 359 15.13 -0.47 -4.77
N LYS A 360 14.39 0.29 -5.60
CA LYS A 360 14.99 1.35 -6.44
C LYS A 360 15.63 2.47 -5.63
N LYS A 361 15.07 2.85 -4.47
CA LYS A 361 15.71 3.83 -3.57
C LYS A 361 17.05 3.31 -3.06
N LYS A 362 17.14 2.03 -2.70
CA LYS A 362 18.40 1.38 -2.32
C LYS A 362 19.42 1.43 -3.46
N GLU A 363 19.03 1.07 -4.69
CA GLU A 363 19.94 1.11 -5.84
C GLU A 363 20.47 2.53 -6.11
N ARG A 364 19.61 3.55 -5.97
CA ARG A 364 20.03 4.96 -6.06
C ARG A 364 21.05 5.32 -4.98
N PHE A 365 20.88 4.83 -3.75
CA PHE A 365 21.82 5.05 -2.67
C PHE A 365 23.18 4.40 -2.96
N GLU A 366 23.21 3.15 -3.43
CA GLU A 366 24.47 2.48 -3.82
C GLU A 366 25.19 3.23 -4.95
N ASN A 367 24.46 3.65 -5.99
CA ASN A 367 25.02 4.45 -7.07
C ASN A 367 25.57 5.80 -6.57
N TRP A 368 24.88 6.43 -5.62
CA TRP A 368 25.35 7.68 -5.00
C TRP A 368 26.63 7.44 -4.19
N ARG A 369 26.69 6.36 -3.42
CA ARG A 369 27.87 5.98 -2.63
C ARG A 369 29.11 5.79 -3.52
N GLU A 370 28.97 5.12 -4.66
CA GLU A 370 30.07 4.95 -5.61
C GLU A 370 30.53 6.30 -6.22
N LYS A 371 29.60 7.22 -6.49
CA LYS A 371 29.97 8.58 -6.92
C LYS A 371 30.77 9.33 -5.87
N VAL A 372 30.39 9.25 -4.60
CA VAL A 372 31.13 9.92 -3.51
C VAL A 372 32.56 9.37 -3.40
N LYS A 373 32.75 8.04 -3.51
CA LYS A 373 34.09 7.43 -3.55
C LYS A 373 34.92 7.93 -4.74
N ALA A 374 34.30 8.06 -5.93
CA ALA A 374 34.98 8.59 -7.10
C ALA A 374 35.41 10.06 -6.92
N ILE A 375 34.56 10.89 -6.29
CA ILE A 375 34.91 12.28 -5.96
C ILE A 375 36.08 12.33 -4.99
N ASP A 376 36.08 11.52 -3.93
CA ASP A 376 37.19 11.45 -2.98
C ASP A 376 38.51 11.04 -3.63
N ASN A 377 38.49 10.02 -4.50
CA ASN A 377 39.66 9.61 -5.28
C ASN A 377 40.18 10.76 -6.15
N ASN A 378 39.29 11.48 -6.84
CA ASN A 378 39.67 12.63 -7.65
C ASN A 378 40.27 13.76 -6.81
N LEU A 379 39.69 14.08 -5.65
CA LEU A 379 40.21 15.12 -4.75
C LEU A 379 41.57 14.76 -4.15
N LYS A 380 41.80 13.47 -3.85
CA LYS A 380 43.11 12.98 -3.40
C LYS A 380 44.17 13.02 -4.50
N ALA A 381 43.78 12.89 -5.77
CA ALA A 381 44.70 12.97 -6.91
C ALA A 381 45.13 14.41 -7.26
N ILE A 382 44.42 15.43 -6.76
CA ILE A 382 44.82 16.83 -6.92
C ILE A 382 46.05 17.08 -6.03
N LYS A 383 47.24 17.11 -6.66
CA LYS A 383 48.45 17.61 -6.01
C LYS A 383 48.29 19.10 -5.78
N VAL A 384 48.36 19.53 -4.51
CA VAL A 384 48.64 20.93 -4.20
C VAL A 384 50.03 21.18 -4.76
N ASN A 385 50.16 22.10 -5.72
CA ASN A 385 51.47 22.55 -6.18
C ASN A 385 52.15 23.19 -4.98
N GLU A 386 53.05 22.45 -4.32
CA GLU A 386 54.05 23.01 -3.44
C GLU A 386 54.91 23.94 -4.29
N LYS A 387 54.74 25.24 -4.08
CA LYS A 387 55.62 26.28 -4.63
C LYS A 387 56.40 26.89 -3.50
#